data_AF-A0A804M5B0-F1
#
_entry.id   AF-A0A804M5B0-F1
#
_cell.length_a   1.000
_cell.length_b   1.000
_cell.length_c   1.000
_cell.angle_alpha   90.00
_cell.angle_beta   90.00
_cell.angle_gamma   90.00
#
_symmetry.space_group_name_H-M   'P 1'
#
loop_
_entity.id
_entity.type
_entity.pdbx_description
1 polymer ?
#
loop_
_entity_poly.entity_id
_entity_poly.type
_entity_poly.pdbx_seq_one_letter_code
_entity_poly.pdbx_strand_id
1 'polypeptide(L)'
;MAEISSQKIQIAVLDMIAAISSNKRSVVALESVLKKVCGLVVGIAYSSLTGLQEAAIRALAGLACMDADLVWLLLANVYYSLNQRESLLPDQDLALVSDLLPPPVSSREYLFVQYGGEGVKCDVDPSSVHYVFRRMHGV
;
A
#
# COMPACT_ATOMS: atom_id res chain seq x y z
N MET A 1 22.94 13.24 10.01
CA MET A 1 23.60 11.94 9.73
C MET A 1 22.74 10.74 10.12
N ALA A 2 22.13 10.72 11.32
CA ALA A 2 21.28 9.60 11.76
C ALA A 2 20.07 9.34 10.84
N GLU A 3 19.37 10.38 10.40
CA GLU A 3 18.19 10.25 9.51
C GLU A 3 18.53 9.60 8.16
N ILE A 4 19.62 10.04 7.52
CA ILE A 4 20.11 9.44 6.26
C ILE A 4 20.47 7.97 6.46
N SER A 5 21.07 7.62 7.60
CA SER A 5 21.35 6.23 7.94
C SER A 5 20.07 5.41 8.11
N SER A 6 19.05 5.98 8.73
CA SER A 6 17.74 5.33 8.92
C SER A 6 17.03 5.10 7.60
N GLN A 7 17.00 6.09 6.70
CA GLN A 7 16.40 5.96 5.38
C GLN A 7 17.08 4.88 4.53
N LYS A 8 18.42 4.80 4.54
CA LYS A 8 19.16 3.74 3.83
C LYS A 8 18.78 2.35 4.33
N ILE A 9 18.61 2.19 5.64
CA ILE A 9 18.15 0.92 6.23
C ILE A 9 16.72 0.61 5.77
N GLN A 10 15.82 1.59 5.80
CA GLN A 10 14.44 1.40 5.35
C GLN A 10 14.35 1.01 3.87
N ILE A 11 15.12 1.66 2.99
CA ILE A 11 15.22 1.29 1.58
C ILE A 11 15.72 -0.15 1.43
N ALA A 12 16.78 -0.53 2.15
CA ALA A 12 17.30 -1.89 2.09
C ALA A 12 16.28 -2.93 2.57
N VAL A 13 15.48 -2.62 3.59
CA VAL A 13 14.39 -3.50 4.06
C VAL A 13 13.29 -3.62 3.02
N LEU A 14 12.88 -2.53 2.37
CA LEU A 14 11.89 -2.55 1.30
C LEU A 14 12.37 -3.36 0.09
N ASP A 15 13.63 -3.18 -0.31
CA ASP A 15 14.24 -3.95 -1.40
C ASP A 15 14.38 -5.44 -1.04
N MET A 16 14.65 -5.76 0.23
CA MET A 16 14.65 -7.15 0.72
C MET A 16 13.23 -7.77 0.64
N ILE A 17 12.19 -7.03 1.04
CA ILE A 17 10.79 -7.48 0.90
C ILE A 17 10.48 -7.76 -0.58
N ALA A 18 10.84 -6.84 -1.48
CA ALA A 18 10.67 -7.03 -2.92
C ALA A 18 11.35 -8.31 -3.41
N ALA A 19 12.63 -8.52 -3.04
CA ALA A 19 13.39 -9.69 -3.46
C ALA A 19 12.81 -11.01 -2.93
N ILE A 20 12.33 -11.04 -1.69
CA ILE A 20 11.73 -12.25 -1.08
C ILE A 20 10.40 -12.58 -1.74
N SER A 21 9.53 -11.58 -1.89
CA SER A 21 8.17 -11.71 -2.42
C SER A 21 8.13 -12.06 -3.91
N SER A 22 9.08 -11.55 -4.71
CA SER A 22 9.21 -11.88 -6.14
C SER A 22 9.83 -13.25 -6.43
N ASN A 23 10.28 -13.99 -5.41
CA ASN A 23 10.95 -15.27 -5.58
C ASN A 23 10.13 -16.42 -4.98
N LYS A 24 9.64 -17.31 -5.87
CA LYS A 24 8.81 -18.47 -5.54
C LYS A 24 9.37 -19.39 -4.46
N ARG A 25 10.69 -19.41 -4.24
CA ARG A 25 11.31 -20.25 -3.19
C ARG A 25 11.30 -19.59 -1.81
N SER A 26 11.41 -18.27 -1.76
CA SER A 26 11.50 -17.51 -0.50
C SER A 26 10.17 -16.90 -0.06
N VAL A 27 9.21 -16.79 -0.98
CA VAL A 27 7.89 -16.18 -0.76
C VAL A 27 7.14 -16.74 0.46
N VAL A 28 7.32 -18.04 0.74
CA VAL A 28 6.75 -18.74 1.91
C VAL A 28 7.12 -18.09 3.24
N ALA A 29 8.25 -17.38 3.31
CA ALA A 29 8.68 -16.66 4.51
C ALA A 29 7.76 -15.47 4.85
N LEU A 30 7.04 -14.92 3.87
CA LEU A 30 6.15 -13.78 4.05
C LEU A 30 4.67 -14.17 4.17
N GLU A 31 4.29 -15.41 3.86
CA GLU A 31 2.88 -15.86 3.83
C GLU A 31 2.13 -15.54 5.14
N SER A 32 2.72 -15.87 6.28
CA SER A 32 2.10 -15.66 7.60
C SER A 32 1.96 -14.19 8.00
N VAL A 33 2.73 -13.29 7.38
CA VAL A 33 2.79 -11.85 7.71
C VAL A 33 2.32 -10.96 6.56
N LEU A 34 1.86 -11.53 5.45
CA LEU A 34 1.60 -10.85 4.20
C LEU A 34 0.73 -9.60 4.38
N LYS A 35 -0.44 -9.76 5.02
CA LYS A 35 -1.37 -8.64 5.27
C LYS A 35 -0.69 -7.49 6.00
N LYS A 36 0.08 -7.80 7.04
CA LYS A 36 0.79 -6.80 7.84
C LYS A 36 1.86 -6.08 7.04
N VAL A 37 2.64 -6.84 6.26
CA VAL A 37 3.68 -6.27 5.40
C VAL A 37 3.06 -5.39 4.31
N CYS A 38 2.01 -5.85 3.62
CA CYS A 38 1.29 -5.05 2.64
C CYS A 38 0.75 -3.75 3.25
N GLY A 39 0.10 -3.82 4.42
CA GLY A 39 -0.40 -2.63 5.12
C GLY A 39 0.69 -1.62 5.45
N LEU A 40 1.84 -2.09 5.97
CA LEU A 40 3.00 -1.24 6.25
C LEU A 40 3.58 -0.60 4.98
N VAL A 41 3.78 -1.38 3.92
CA VAL A 41 4.39 -0.88 2.68
C VAL A 41 3.45 0.10 1.97
N VAL A 42 2.14 -0.14 1.92
CA VAL A 42 1.15 0.81 1.40
C VAL A 42 1.19 2.12 2.21
N GLY A 43 1.24 2.02 3.54
CA GLY A 43 1.34 3.19 4.41
C GLY A 43 2.60 4.03 4.14
N ILE A 44 3.74 3.37 3.90
CA ILE A 44 4.98 4.06 3.51
C ILE A 44 4.83 4.69 2.13
N ALA A 45 4.30 3.96 1.15
CA ALA A 45 4.17 4.43 -0.23
C ALA A 45 3.28 5.68 -0.33
N TYR A 46 2.19 5.71 0.42
CA TYR A 46 1.24 6.83 0.48
C TYR A 46 1.60 7.90 1.51
N SER A 47 2.72 7.76 2.22
CA SER A 47 3.20 8.80 3.13
C SER A 47 3.91 9.93 2.38
N SER A 48 4.12 11.05 3.06
CA SER A 48 4.96 12.16 2.58
C SER A 48 6.46 11.85 2.50
N LEU A 49 6.88 10.61 2.82
CA LEU A 49 8.28 10.17 2.80
C LEU A 49 8.75 9.83 1.38
N THR A 50 8.85 10.84 0.52
CA THR A 50 9.21 10.71 -0.90
C THR A 50 10.52 9.94 -1.13
N GLY A 51 11.49 10.03 -0.22
CA GLY A 51 12.76 9.29 -0.29
C GLY A 51 12.63 7.76 -0.20
N LEU A 52 11.49 7.23 0.26
CA LEU A 52 11.21 5.79 0.36
C LEU A 52 10.26 5.29 -0.72
N GLN A 53 9.63 6.20 -1.46
CA GLN A 53 8.46 5.88 -2.29
C GLN A 53 8.79 4.90 -3.41
N GLU A 54 9.90 5.07 -4.14
CA GLU A 54 10.29 4.14 -5.20
C GLU A 54 10.64 2.75 -4.66
N ALA A 55 11.29 2.67 -3.51
CA ALA A 55 11.58 1.39 -2.86
C ALA A 55 10.28 0.71 -2.38
N ALA A 56 9.33 1.49 -1.87
CA ALA A 56 8.01 1.00 -1.50
C ALA A 56 7.23 0.48 -2.71
N ILE A 57 7.27 1.17 -3.85
CA ILE A 57 6.64 0.71 -5.11
C ILE A 57 7.25 -0.62 -5.57
N ARG A 58 8.59 -0.78 -5.51
CA ARG A 58 9.24 -2.07 -5.80
C ARG A 58 8.78 -3.17 -4.85
N ALA A 59 8.66 -2.87 -3.56
CA ALA A 59 8.15 -3.82 -2.57
C ALA A 59 6.68 -4.19 -2.85
N LEU A 60 5.81 -3.24 -3.18
CA LEU A 60 4.42 -3.50 -3.55
C LEU A 60 4.32 -4.36 -4.81
N ALA A 61 5.13 -4.10 -5.83
CA ALA A 61 5.19 -4.92 -7.04
C ALA A 61 5.56 -6.38 -6.73
N GLY A 62 6.54 -6.58 -5.85
CA GLY A 62 6.91 -7.91 -5.38
C GLY A 62 5.79 -8.59 -4.58
N LEU A 63 5.14 -7.86 -3.67
CA LEU A 63 4.00 -8.37 -2.89
C LEU A 63 2.80 -8.70 -3.77
N ALA A 64 2.57 -7.96 -4.84
CA ALA A 64 1.52 -8.24 -5.82
C ALA A 64 1.78 -9.54 -6.60
N CYS A 65 3.04 -10.01 -6.68
CA CYS A 65 3.34 -11.35 -7.19
C CYS A 65 2.87 -12.47 -6.26
N MET A 66 2.63 -12.16 -4.97
CA MET A 66 2.06 -13.10 -4.00
C MET A 66 0.53 -13.07 -4.01
N ASP A 67 -0.02 -11.87 -3.89
CA ASP A 67 -1.46 -11.63 -3.80
C ASP A 67 -1.76 -10.22 -4.38
N ALA A 68 -2.09 -10.20 -5.66
CA ALA A 68 -2.40 -8.96 -6.38
C ALA A 68 -3.68 -8.31 -5.83
N ASP A 69 -4.71 -9.12 -5.54
CA ASP A 69 -6.01 -8.63 -5.10
C ASP A 69 -5.89 -7.89 -3.76
N LEU A 70 -5.13 -8.45 -2.81
CA LEU A 70 -4.85 -7.80 -1.53
C LEU A 70 -4.15 -6.45 -1.73
N VAL A 71 -3.08 -6.40 -2.53
CA VAL A 71 -2.33 -5.15 -2.76
C VAL A 71 -3.23 -4.10 -3.40
N TRP A 72 -3.97 -4.47 -4.44
CA TRP A 72 -4.86 -3.55 -5.14
C TRP A 72 -6.03 -3.09 -4.28
N LEU A 73 -6.60 -3.96 -3.45
CA LEU A 73 -7.67 -3.59 -2.52
C LEU A 73 -7.19 -2.53 -1.51
N LEU A 74 -5.97 -2.68 -0.98
CA LEU A 74 -5.39 -1.71 -0.04
C LEU A 74 -5.11 -0.36 -0.69
N LEU A 75 -4.55 -0.36 -1.91
CA LEU A 75 -4.31 0.85 -2.68
C LEU A 75 -5.63 1.56 -3.04
N ALA A 76 -6.59 0.81 -3.56
CA ALA A 76 -7.90 1.30 -3.99
C ALA A 76 -8.71 1.88 -2.83
N ASN A 77 -8.67 1.26 -1.64
CA ASN A 77 -9.39 1.73 -0.46
C ASN A 77 -9.03 3.19 -0.10
N VAL A 78 -7.76 3.57 -0.22
CA VAL A 78 -7.31 4.95 0.01
C VAL A 78 -7.60 5.83 -1.21
N TYR A 79 -7.22 5.36 -2.40
CA TYR A 79 -7.36 6.12 -3.64
C TYR A 79 -8.80 6.58 -3.88
N TYR A 80 -9.77 5.65 -3.82
CA TYR A 80 -11.16 6.00 -4.05
C TYR A 80 -11.80 6.76 -2.90
N SER A 81 -11.33 6.55 -1.65
CA SER A 81 -11.79 7.35 -0.51
C SER A 81 -11.47 8.84 -0.69
N LEU A 82 -10.29 9.17 -1.24
CA LEU A 82 -9.93 10.56 -1.52
C LEU A 82 -10.65 11.13 -2.76
N ASN A 83 -11.00 10.26 -3.71
CA ASN A 83 -11.62 10.64 -4.99
C ASN A 83 -13.16 10.52 -5.02
N GLN A 84 -13.82 10.30 -3.88
CA GLN A 84 -15.29 10.14 -3.84
C GLN A 84 -16.06 11.30 -4.48
N ARG A 85 -15.50 12.51 -4.46
CA ARG A 85 -16.12 13.69 -5.10
C ARG A 85 -16.11 13.63 -6.63
N GLU A 86 -15.20 12.87 -7.22
CA GLU A 86 -15.06 12.74 -8.68
C GLU A 86 -15.81 11.53 -9.24
N SER A 87 -16.24 10.59 -8.38
CA SER A 87 -16.97 9.40 -8.84
C SER A 87 -18.40 9.78 -9.22
N LEU A 88 -18.54 10.27 -10.46
CA LEU A 88 -19.76 10.23 -11.24
C LEU A 88 -20.38 8.84 -11.07
N LEU A 89 -21.61 8.80 -10.54
CA LEU A 89 -22.48 7.64 -10.26
C LEU A 89 -21.80 6.26 -10.21
N PRO A 90 -21.80 5.55 -9.06
CA PRO A 90 -21.26 4.19 -9.03
C PRO A 90 -21.95 3.37 -10.12
N ASP A 91 -21.14 2.81 -11.02
CA ASP A 91 -21.59 1.69 -11.83
C ASP A 91 -22.19 0.64 -10.88
N GLN A 92 -23.24 -0.08 -11.26
CA GLN A 92 -23.96 -0.95 -10.33
C GLN A 92 -23.02 -1.94 -9.62
N ASP A 93 -21.95 -2.35 -10.30
CA ASP A 93 -20.91 -3.21 -9.76
C ASP A 93 -20.08 -2.52 -8.64
N LEU A 94 -19.81 -1.22 -8.75
CA LEU A 94 -19.11 -0.45 -7.71
C LEU A 94 -20.00 -0.19 -6.48
N ALA A 95 -21.32 -0.13 -6.66
CA ALA A 95 -22.25 -0.03 -5.53
C ALA A 95 -22.12 -1.26 -4.62
N LEU A 96 -22.04 -2.47 -5.20
CA LEU A 96 -21.81 -3.71 -4.44
C LEU A 96 -20.49 -3.69 -3.68
N VAL A 97 -19.42 -3.17 -4.29
CA VAL A 97 -18.12 -3.02 -3.61
C VAL A 97 -18.21 -2.01 -2.47
N SER A 98 -18.98 -0.93 -2.62
CA SER A 98 -19.18 0.08 -1.58
C SER A 98 -20.00 -0.45 -0.40
N ASP A 99 -20.93 -1.38 -0.65
CA ASP A 99 -21.68 -2.04 0.42
C ASP A 99 -20.81 -3.06 1.19
N LEU A 100 -19.94 -3.78 0.49
CA LEU A 100 -19.00 -4.74 1.09
C LEU A 100 -17.84 -4.06 1.82
N LEU A 101 -17.32 -2.97 1.24
CA LEU A 101 -16.22 -2.20 1.76
C LEU A 101 -16.63 -0.72 1.81
N PRO A 102 -17.37 -0.31 2.86
CA PRO A 102 -17.78 1.07 2.99
C PRO A 102 -16.56 1.98 3.05
N PRO A 103 -16.69 3.21 2.52
CA PRO A 103 -15.61 4.15 2.57
C PRO A 103 -15.19 4.42 4.02
N PRO A 104 -13.88 4.51 4.30
CA PRO A 104 -13.40 4.79 5.64
C PRO A 104 -13.81 6.20 6.05
N VAL A 105 -14.38 6.36 7.25
CA VAL A 105 -14.80 7.69 7.74
C VAL A 105 -13.65 8.46 8.40
N SER A 106 -12.54 7.77 8.68
CA SER A 106 -11.35 8.35 9.26
C SER A 106 -10.08 7.67 8.72
N SER A 107 -8.93 8.34 8.83
CA SER A 107 -7.65 7.77 8.39
C SER A 107 -7.25 6.49 9.13
N ARG A 108 -7.81 6.24 10.32
CA ARG A 108 -7.59 5.00 11.09
C ARG A 108 -8.34 3.80 10.54
N GLU A 109 -9.36 4.04 9.73
CA GLU A 109 -10.19 2.99 9.13
C GLU A 109 -9.70 2.56 7.76
N TYR A 110 -8.67 3.22 7.21
CA TYR A 110 -8.02 2.70 6.01
C TYR A 110 -7.55 1.26 6.26
N LEU A 111 -7.84 0.37 5.31
CA LEU A 111 -7.52 -1.05 5.44
C LEU A 111 -6.02 -1.29 5.66
N PHE A 112 -5.15 -0.45 5.08
CA PHE A 112 -3.71 -0.60 5.27
C PHE A 112 -3.30 -0.34 6.73
N VAL A 113 -4.01 0.53 7.45
CA VAL A 113 -3.80 0.78 8.88
C VAL A 113 -4.30 -0.41 9.70
N GLN A 114 -5.47 -0.94 9.37
CA GLN A 114 -6.02 -2.12 10.05
C GLN A 114 -5.12 -3.35 9.88
N TYR A 115 -4.54 -3.56 8.70
CA TYR A 115 -3.65 -4.68 8.45
C TYR A 115 -2.22 -4.46 8.93
N GLY A 116 -1.65 -3.27 8.75
CA GLY A 116 -0.31 -2.97 9.23
C GLY A 116 -0.21 -2.85 10.76
N GLY A 117 -1.34 -2.58 11.42
CA GLY A 117 -1.47 -2.47 12.88
C GLY A 117 -0.91 -1.14 13.42
N GLU A 118 -0.72 -1.07 14.74
CA GLU A 118 -0.32 0.16 15.46
C GLU A 118 1.00 0.80 14.99
N GLY A 119 1.84 0.04 14.27
CA GLY A 119 3.10 0.53 13.69
C GLY A 119 2.90 1.47 12.50
N VAL A 120 1.72 1.46 11.87
CA VAL A 120 1.38 2.36 10.76
C VAL A 120 0.86 3.68 11.34
N LYS A 121 1.76 4.66 11.44
CA LYS A 121 1.44 6.05 11.84
C LYS A 121 1.85 7.02 10.74
N CYS A 122 1.49 6.71 9.51
CA CYS A 122 1.80 7.53 8.36
C CYS A 122 0.59 8.40 8.00
N ASP A 123 0.81 9.70 7.91
CA ASP A 123 -0.18 10.60 7.29
C ASP A 123 -0.20 10.35 5.79
N VAL A 124 -1.40 10.12 5.26
CA VAL A 124 -1.61 9.90 3.82
C VAL A 124 -1.46 11.22 3.09
N ASP A 125 -0.51 11.27 2.16
CA ASP A 125 -0.32 12.40 1.24
C ASP A 125 -1.08 12.15 -0.07
N PRO A 126 -2.08 12.98 -0.43
CA PRO A 126 -2.88 12.79 -1.65
C PRO A 126 -2.04 12.75 -2.93
N SER A 127 -0.95 13.53 -3.02
CA SER A 127 -0.07 13.54 -4.19
C SER A 127 0.61 12.19 -4.37
N SER A 128 1.12 11.62 -3.27
CA SER A 128 1.71 10.30 -3.22
C SER A 128 0.70 9.20 -3.56
N VAL A 129 -0.56 9.35 -3.13
CA VAL A 129 -1.64 8.41 -3.48
C VAL A 129 -1.82 8.30 -5.00
N HIS A 130 -2.00 9.44 -5.68
CA HIS A 130 -2.15 9.42 -7.14
C HIS A 130 -0.89 8.92 -7.87
N TYR A 131 0.29 9.32 -7.40
CA TYR A 131 1.55 8.91 -8.00
C TYR A 131 1.76 7.40 -7.92
N VAL A 132 1.67 6.82 -6.72
CA VAL A 132 1.88 5.39 -6.48
C VAL A 132 0.81 4.56 -7.18
N PHE A 133 -0.48 4.96 -7.11
CA PHE A 133 -1.56 4.23 -7.76
C PHE A 133 -1.35 4.13 -9.28
N ARG A 134 -0.99 5.26 -9.93
CA ARG A 134 -0.65 5.27 -11.36
C ARG A 134 0.60 4.43 -11.66
N ARG A 135 1.63 4.55 -10.83
CA ARG A 135 2.91 3.87 -11.07
C ARG A 135 2.75 2.36 -10.98
N MET A 136 1.95 1.86 -10.03
CA MET A 136 1.64 0.44 -9.87
C MET A 136 0.85 -0.14 -11.05
N HIS A 137 0.04 0.66 -11.75
CA HIS A 137 -0.67 0.20 -12.96
C HIS A 137 0.27 -0.05 -14.16
N GLY A 138 1.49 0.51 -14.11
CA GLY A 138 2.52 0.31 -15.13
C GLY A 138 3.59 -0.71 -14.75
N VAL A 139 3.44 -1.41 -13.61
CA VAL A 139 4.33 -2.50 -13.19
C VAL A 139 3.74 -3.83 -13.60
#